data_AF-A0A1Q8UCY8-F1
#
_entry.id   AF-A0A1Q8UCY8-F1
#
_cell.length_a   1.000
_cell.length_b   1.000
_cell.length_c   1.000
_cell.angle_alpha   90.00
_cell.angle_beta   90.00
_cell.angle_gamma   90.00
#
_symmetry.space_group_name_H-M   'P 1'
#
loop_
_entity.id
_entity.type
_entity.pdbx_description
1 polymer ?
#
loop_
_entity_poly.entity_id
_entity_poly.type
_entity_poly.pdbx_seq_one_letter_code
_entity_poly.pdbx_strand_id
1 'polypeptide(L)'
;MAADLWTSAVSLAGVALGGGLTALAQRATQRSAERVEERRQAVATTESRRAEQLEVLKEFVACAFAAERAAYSRPDPWGDDEDGWMTRTGPVMTALWTASGNVTLLCDEALREPMTTYCRALNAAVWRDIGGIEVNEHLEAAKTAFMDAARTSLAGS
;
A
#
# COMPACT_ATOMS: atom_id res chain seq x y z
N MET A 1 -38.24 46.22 48.63
CA MET A 1 -39.13 45.06 48.37
C MET A 1 -39.38 44.86 46.87
N ALA A 2 -40.04 45.77 46.13
CA ALA A 2 -40.26 45.59 44.67
C ALA A 2 -38.98 45.79 43.82
N ALA A 3 -38.07 46.68 44.24
CA ALA A 3 -36.81 46.94 43.53
C ALA A 3 -35.78 45.80 43.67
N ASP A 4 -35.73 45.14 44.84
CA ASP A 4 -34.78 44.05 45.14
C ASP A 4 -35.08 42.74 44.38
N LEU A 5 -36.36 42.53 44.06
CA LEU A 5 -36.81 41.40 43.23
C LEU A 5 -36.44 41.60 41.76
N TRP A 6 -36.49 42.84 41.28
CA TRP A 6 -36.14 43.20 39.91
C TRP A 6 -34.63 43.06 39.64
N THR A 7 -33.78 43.50 40.58
CA THR A 7 -32.32 43.33 40.47
C THR A 7 -31.89 41.86 40.56
N SER A 8 -32.57 41.06 41.40
CA SER A 8 -32.34 39.62 41.49
C SER A 8 -32.75 38.88 40.22
N ALA A 9 -33.89 39.25 39.62
CA ALA A 9 -34.36 38.68 38.36
C ALA A 9 -33.42 39.01 37.19
N VAL A 10 -32.92 40.25 37.12
CA VAL A 10 -31.94 40.67 36.11
C VAL A 10 -30.60 39.94 36.27
N SER A 11 -30.15 39.70 37.50
CA SER A 11 -28.92 38.95 37.76
C SER A 11 -29.03 37.46 37.41
N LEU A 12 -30.17 36.83 37.72
CA LEU A 12 -30.46 35.44 37.33
C LEU A 12 -30.56 35.29 35.81
N ALA A 13 -31.16 36.25 35.11
CA ALA A 13 -31.23 36.26 33.66
C ALA A 13 -29.84 36.38 33.01
N GLY A 14 -28.96 37.22 33.59
CA GLY A 14 -27.56 37.35 33.13
C GLY A 14 -26.75 36.06 33.27
N VAL A 15 -26.90 35.33 34.38
CA VAL A 15 -26.21 34.05 34.61
C VAL A 15 -26.76 32.96 33.68
N ALA A 16 -28.08 32.90 33.47
CA ALA A 16 -28.69 31.94 32.54
C ALA A 16 -28.24 32.18 31.10
N LEU A 17 -28.15 33.44 30.66
CA LEU A 17 -27.63 33.82 29.34
C LEU A 17 -26.13 33.50 29.20
N GLY A 18 -25.32 33.85 30.21
CA GLY A 18 -23.89 33.55 30.21
C GLY A 18 -23.59 32.04 30.21
N GLY A 19 -24.32 31.26 31.00
CA GLY A 19 -24.23 29.80 31.04
C GLY A 19 -24.70 29.14 29.73
N GLY A 20 -25.78 29.64 29.13
CA GLY A 20 -26.30 29.17 27.84
C GLY A 20 -25.33 29.45 26.69
N LEU A 21 -24.75 30.66 26.63
CA LEU A 21 -23.73 31.01 25.63
C LEU A 21 -22.46 30.18 25.80
N THR A 22 -22.04 29.92 27.04
CA THR A 22 -20.88 29.06 27.33
C THR A 22 -21.12 27.62 26.88
N ALA A 23 -22.30 27.06 27.15
CA ALA A 23 -22.66 25.71 26.71
C ALA A 23 -22.74 25.59 25.18
N LEU A 24 -23.25 26.62 24.50
CA LEU A 24 -23.27 26.66 23.02
C LEU A 24 -21.86 26.77 22.44
N ALA A 25 -21.00 27.62 23.01
CA ALA A 25 -19.61 27.73 22.61
C ALA A 25 -18.86 26.41 22.80
N GLN A 26 -19.01 25.76 23.96
CA GLN A 26 -18.42 24.45 24.25
C GLN A 26 -18.89 23.37 23.26
N ARG A 27 -20.19 23.34 22.93
CA ARG A 27 -20.75 22.39 21.97
C ARG A 27 -20.26 22.64 20.54
N ALA A 28 -20.06 23.90 20.16
CA ALA A 28 -19.47 24.26 18.87
C ALA A 28 -17.98 23.86 18.81
N THR A 29 -17.22 24.07 19.89
CA THR A 29 -15.82 23.64 20.00
C THR A 29 -15.70 22.12 19.97
N GLN A 30 -16.55 21.38 20.68
CA GLN A 30 -16.56 19.91 20.67
C GLN A 30 -16.80 19.35 19.26
N ARG A 31 -17.83 19.84 18.55
CA ARG A 31 -18.09 19.40 17.16
C ARG A 31 -16.97 19.76 16.19
N SER A 32 -16.29 20.89 16.42
CA SER A 32 -15.13 21.27 15.61
C SER A 32 -13.93 20.35 15.88
N ALA A 33 -13.72 19.95 17.14
CA ALA A 33 -12.68 19.02 17.54
C ALA A 33 -12.94 17.62 16.98
N GLU A 34 -14.19 17.13 17.04
CA GLU A 34 -14.62 15.87 16.44
C GLU A 34 -14.28 15.81 14.94
N ARG A 35 -14.61 16.86 14.17
CA ARG A 35 -14.29 16.91 12.72
C ARG A 35 -12.80 16.94 12.43
N VAL A 36 -12.01 17.60 13.26
CA VAL A 36 -10.55 17.63 13.10
C VAL A 36 -9.97 16.25 13.41
N GLU A 37 -10.49 15.58 14.43
CA GLU A 37 -10.07 14.23 14.80
C GLU A 37 -10.47 13.19 13.74
N GLU A 38 -11.69 13.26 13.21
CA GLU A 38 -12.14 12.43 12.08
C GLU A 38 -11.22 12.60 10.85
N ARG A 39 -10.84 13.84 10.53
CA ARG A 39 -9.89 14.10 9.43
C ARG A 39 -8.50 13.54 9.73
N ARG A 40 -8.02 13.66 10.96
CA ARG A 40 -6.73 13.08 11.37
C ARG A 40 -6.74 11.56 11.26
N GLN A 41 -7.82 10.92 11.70
CA GLN A 41 -8.00 9.47 11.58
C GLN A 41 -8.08 9.02 10.12
N ALA A 42 -8.79 9.78 9.27
CA ALA A 42 -8.84 9.51 7.84
C ALA A 42 -7.45 9.60 7.20
N VAL A 43 -6.66 10.64 7.51
CA VAL A 43 -5.28 10.77 7.02
C VAL A 43 -4.41 9.63 7.54
N ALA A 44 -4.48 9.31 8.84
CA ALA A 44 -3.69 8.24 9.44
C ALA A 44 -4.01 6.86 8.82
N THR A 45 -5.27 6.58 8.50
CA THR A 45 -5.65 5.31 7.82
C THR A 45 -5.17 5.26 6.38
N THR A 46 -5.22 6.37 5.64
CA THR A 46 -4.64 6.45 4.28
C THR A 46 -3.12 6.29 4.28
N GLU A 47 -2.42 6.91 5.23
CA GLU A 47 -0.97 6.77 5.38
C GLU A 47 -0.57 5.34 5.76
N SER A 48 -1.31 4.70 6.68
CA SER A 48 -1.09 3.29 7.04
C SER A 48 -1.24 2.36 5.83
N ARG A 49 -2.32 2.53 5.05
CA ARG A 49 -2.56 1.71 3.85
C ARG A 49 -1.46 1.92 2.80
N ARG A 50 -1.01 3.16 2.61
CA ARG A 50 0.08 3.47 1.69
C ARG A 50 1.41 2.84 2.13
N ALA A 51 1.70 2.83 3.43
CA ALA A 51 2.87 2.17 3.98
C ALA A 51 2.82 0.64 3.75
N GLU A 52 1.67 0.01 4.02
CA GLU A 52 1.46 -1.42 3.76
C GLU A 52 1.65 -1.78 2.28
N GLN A 53 1.08 -1.00 1.36
CA GLN A 53 1.27 -1.19 -0.08
C GLN A 53 2.73 -1.07 -0.51
N LEU A 54 3.45 -0.10 0.06
CA LEU A 54 4.86 0.10 -0.25
C LEU A 54 5.73 -1.06 0.24
N GLU A 55 5.45 -1.62 1.41
CA GLU A 55 6.16 -2.81 1.90
C GLU A 55 5.87 -4.05 1.02
N VAL A 56 4.62 -4.25 0.62
CA VAL A 56 4.25 -5.34 -0.30
C VAL A 56 4.96 -5.21 -1.66
N LEU A 57 5.03 -4.00 -2.22
CA LEU A 57 5.72 -3.74 -3.47
C LEU A 57 7.23 -3.96 -3.36
N LYS A 58 7.86 -3.58 -2.24
CA LYS A 58 9.28 -3.86 -1.97
C LYS A 58 9.54 -5.37 -1.91
N GLU A 59 8.70 -6.11 -1.19
CA GLU A 59 8.82 -7.57 -1.08
C GLU A 59 8.71 -8.22 -2.46
N PHE A 60 7.71 -7.83 -3.25
CA PHE A 60 7.54 -8.32 -4.62
C PHE A 60 8.77 -8.05 -5.50
N VAL A 61 9.30 -6.83 -5.47
CA VAL A 61 10.50 -6.46 -6.24
C VAL A 61 11.73 -7.28 -5.80
N ALA A 62 11.89 -7.51 -4.50
CA ALA A 62 12.97 -8.36 -3.99
C ALA A 62 12.86 -9.80 -4.50
N CYS A 63 11.65 -10.39 -4.48
CA CYS A 63 11.41 -11.72 -5.04
C CYS A 63 11.63 -11.76 -6.55
N ALA A 64 11.21 -10.73 -7.28
CA ALA A 64 11.42 -10.63 -8.73
C ALA A 64 12.92 -10.61 -9.08
N PHE A 65 13.73 -9.85 -8.34
CA PHE A 65 15.19 -9.86 -8.53
C PHE A 65 15.85 -11.18 -8.15
N ALA A 66 15.34 -11.88 -7.15
CA ALA A 66 15.82 -13.22 -6.82
C ALA A 66 15.53 -14.20 -7.96
N ALA A 67 14.34 -14.12 -8.58
CA ALA A 67 13.98 -14.92 -9.75
C ALA A 67 14.82 -14.55 -10.99
N GLU A 68 15.07 -13.27 -11.22
CA GLU A 68 15.95 -12.79 -12.30
C GLU A 68 17.38 -13.34 -12.12
N ARG A 69 17.93 -13.30 -10.90
CA ARG A 69 19.22 -13.92 -10.60
C ARG A 69 19.22 -15.42 -10.86
N ALA A 70 18.14 -16.12 -10.48
CA ALA A 70 18.01 -17.55 -10.73
C ALA A 70 18.05 -17.86 -12.24
N ALA A 71 17.36 -17.06 -13.06
CA ALA A 71 17.39 -17.15 -14.51
C ALA A 71 18.80 -16.95 -15.09
N TYR A 72 19.57 -15.96 -14.61
CA TYR A 72 20.97 -15.76 -15.05
C TYR A 72 21.89 -16.91 -14.65
N SER A 73 21.65 -17.52 -13.50
CA SER A 73 22.47 -18.63 -12.99
C SER A 73 22.05 -20.01 -13.51
N ARG A 74 21.16 -20.05 -14.51
CA ARG A 74 20.63 -21.31 -15.04
C ARG A 74 21.74 -22.11 -15.75
N PRO A 75 21.96 -23.39 -15.39
CA PRO A 75 22.94 -24.24 -16.06
C PRO A 75 22.50 -24.62 -17.48
N ASP A 76 23.47 -24.90 -18.33
CA ASP A 76 23.27 -25.44 -19.69
C ASP A 76 24.12 -26.72 -19.84
N PRO A 77 23.52 -27.90 -20.09
CA PRO A 77 22.09 -28.20 -20.26
C PRO A 77 21.29 -28.18 -18.95
N TRP A 78 20.03 -27.75 -19.02
CA TRP A 78 19.12 -27.66 -17.87
C TRP A 78 18.28 -28.94 -17.73
N GLY A 79 18.24 -29.55 -16.55
CA GLY A 79 17.42 -30.74 -16.28
C GLY A 79 17.97 -31.65 -15.19
N ASP A 80 19.29 -31.72 -15.08
CA ASP A 80 19.97 -32.42 -13.99
C ASP A 80 20.19 -31.44 -12.83
N ASP A 81 19.63 -31.75 -11.65
CA ASP A 81 19.82 -30.95 -10.44
C ASP A 81 21.17 -31.24 -9.77
N GLU A 82 22.19 -31.58 -10.56
CA GLU A 82 23.51 -31.97 -10.07
C GLU A 82 24.18 -30.83 -9.29
N ASP A 83 23.96 -29.58 -9.73
CA ASP A 83 24.41 -28.36 -9.07
C ASP A 83 23.40 -27.78 -8.05
N GLY A 84 22.31 -28.52 -7.76
CA GLY A 84 21.24 -28.11 -6.85
C GLY A 84 20.52 -26.82 -7.26
N TRP A 85 20.64 -26.40 -8.53
CA TRP A 85 20.03 -25.18 -9.03
C TRP A 85 18.50 -25.25 -9.01
N MET A 86 17.89 -26.37 -9.44
CA MET A 86 16.44 -26.55 -9.38
C MET A 86 15.95 -26.55 -7.93
N THR A 87 16.63 -27.27 -7.04
CA THR A 87 16.28 -27.32 -5.60
C THR A 87 16.30 -25.94 -4.95
N ARG A 88 17.27 -25.08 -5.29
CA ARG A 88 17.36 -23.71 -4.75
C ARG A 88 16.42 -22.73 -5.43
N THR A 89 16.08 -22.94 -6.70
CA THR A 89 15.26 -22.02 -7.51
C THR A 89 13.76 -22.23 -7.30
N GLY A 90 13.32 -23.45 -6.99
CA GLY A 90 11.92 -23.75 -6.66
C GLY A 90 11.34 -22.81 -5.58
N PRO A 91 11.96 -22.72 -4.39
CA PRO A 91 11.52 -21.80 -3.33
C PRO A 91 11.53 -20.32 -3.74
N VAL A 92 12.47 -19.90 -4.57
CA VAL A 92 12.53 -18.51 -5.09
C VAL A 92 11.29 -18.20 -5.92
N MET A 93 10.92 -19.12 -6.82
CA MET A 93 9.73 -18.95 -7.65
C MET A 93 8.44 -19.05 -6.84
N THR A 94 8.38 -19.91 -5.82
CA THR A 94 7.26 -19.93 -4.88
C THR A 94 7.11 -18.59 -4.16
N ALA A 95 8.21 -18.02 -3.65
CA ALA A 95 8.19 -16.71 -2.98
C ALA A 95 7.71 -15.58 -3.91
N LEU A 96 8.14 -15.60 -5.18
CA LEU A 96 7.63 -14.67 -6.20
C LEU A 96 6.11 -14.76 -6.35
N TRP A 97 5.56 -15.97 -6.48
CA TRP A 97 4.12 -16.16 -6.61
C TRP A 97 3.36 -15.75 -5.35
N THR A 98 3.90 -16.01 -4.16
CA THR A 98 3.32 -15.55 -2.89
C THR A 98 3.28 -14.02 -2.83
N ALA A 99 4.40 -13.34 -3.12
CA ALA A 99 4.47 -11.88 -3.14
C ALA A 99 3.52 -11.27 -4.19
N SER A 100 3.35 -11.93 -5.34
CA SER A 100 2.38 -11.53 -6.38
C SER A 100 0.93 -11.56 -5.88
N GLY A 101 0.61 -12.54 -5.02
CA GLY A 101 -0.68 -12.64 -4.35
C GLY A 101 -0.91 -11.51 -3.35
N ASN A 102 0.12 -11.13 -2.59
CA ASN A 102 0.07 -9.99 -1.67
C ASN A 102 -0.19 -8.68 -2.42
N VAL A 103 0.49 -8.46 -3.56
CA VAL A 103 0.24 -7.29 -4.44
C VAL A 103 -1.21 -7.28 -4.91
N THR A 104 -1.73 -8.44 -5.34
CA THR A 104 -3.12 -8.56 -5.82
C THR A 104 -4.15 -8.27 -4.73
N LEU A 105 -3.82 -8.56 -3.47
CA LEU A 105 -4.71 -8.37 -2.33
C LEU A 105 -4.75 -6.92 -1.82
N LEU A 106 -3.60 -6.24 -1.79
CA LEU A 106 -3.43 -4.98 -1.04
C LEU A 106 -3.22 -3.75 -1.92
N CYS A 107 -2.74 -3.93 -3.15
CA CYS A 107 -2.42 -2.85 -4.07
C CYS A 107 -3.56 -2.56 -5.07
N ASP A 108 -3.39 -1.50 -5.87
CA ASP A 108 -4.36 -1.08 -6.88
C ASP A 108 -4.58 -2.15 -7.97
N GLU A 109 -5.81 -2.26 -8.46
CA GLU A 109 -6.18 -3.20 -9.55
C GLU A 109 -5.36 -2.97 -10.82
N ALA A 110 -4.95 -1.72 -11.10
CA ALA A 110 -4.12 -1.37 -12.25
C ALA A 110 -2.75 -2.07 -12.25
N LEU A 111 -2.30 -2.59 -11.10
CA LEU A 111 -1.05 -3.35 -11.01
C LEU A 111 -1.20 -4.80 -11.45
N ARG A 112 -2.41 -5.36 -11.50
CA ARG A 112 -2.64 -6.79 -11.70
C ARG A 112 -2.06 -7.30 -13.00
N GLU A 113 -2.36 -6.64 -14.11
CA GLU A 113 -1.91 -7.06 -15.45
C GLU A 113 -0.38 -6.89 -15.64
N PRO A 114 0.23 -5.72 -15.33
CA PRO A 114 1.69 -5.56 -15.39
C PRO A 114 2.45 -6.55 -14.51
N MET A 115 1.99 -6.76 -13.26
CA MET A 115 2.59 -7.72 -12.33
C MET A 115 2.50 -9.15 -12.88
N THR A 116 1.33 -9.56 -13.38
CA THR A 116 1.12 -10.92 -13.92
C THR A 116 2.00 -11.16 -15.15
N THR A 117 2.11 -10.15 -16.02
CA THR A 117 2.96 -10.21 -17.21
C THR A 117 4.42 -10.38 -16.82
N TYR A 118 4.89 -9.61 -15.82
CA TYR A 118 6.26 -9.73 -15.34
C TYR A 118 6.55 -11.08 -14.68
N CYS A 119 5.64 -11.59 -13.83
CA CYS A 119 5.79 -12.92 -13.22
C CYS A 119 5.86 -14.03 -14.28
N ARG A 120 5.04 -13.95 -15.33
CA ARG A 120 5.06 -14.92 -16.43
C ARG A 120 6.35 -14.86 -17.24
N ALA A 121 6.87 -13.66 -17.51
CA ALA A 121 8.15 -13.48 -18.18
C ALA A 121 9.30 -14.05 -17.34
N LEU A 122 9.31 -13.79 -16.02
CA LEU A 122 10.27 -14.39 -15.09
C LEU A 122 10.17 -15.92 -15.07
N ASN A 123 8.94 -16.46 -15.02
CA ASN A 123 8.73 -17.90 -15.08
C ASN A 123 9.24 -18.52 -16.38
N ALA A 124 9.08 -17.84 -17.52
CA ALA A 124 9.63 -18.28 -18.78
C ALA A 124 11.17 -18.23 -18.76
N ALA A 125 11.77 -17.12 -18.32
CA ALA A 125 13.22 -16.99 -18.21
C ALA A 125 13.86 -18.04 -17.29
N VAL A 126 13.19 -18.41 -16.19
CA VAL A 126 13.69 -19.41 -15.25
C VAL A 126 13.50 -20.82 -15.80
N TRP A 127 12.27 -21.20 -16.18
CA TRP A 127 11.92 -22.60 -16.43
C TRP A 127 11.78 -23.01 -17.89
N ARG A 128 11.91 -22.08 -18.84
CA ARG A 128 11.69 -22.34 -20.26
C ARG A 128 12.82 -21.79 -21.10
N ASP A 129 12.96 -22.32 -22.30
CA ASP A 129 13.81 -21.70 -23.30
C ASP A 129 13.17 -20.38 -23.76
N ILE A 130 13.97 -19.31 -23.73
CA ILE A 130 13.60 -17.96 -24.18
C ILE A 130 14.15 -17.65 -25.58
N GLY A 131 14.70 -18.65 -26.27
CA GLY A 131 15.03 -18.56 -27.69
C GLY A 131 16.31 -17.79 -28.00
N GLY A 132 17.37 -18.02 -27.23
CA GLY A 132 18.67 -17.35 -27.41
C GLY A 132 18.70 -15.85 -27.08
N ILE A 133 17.56 -15.31 -26.64
CA ILE A 133 17.43 -13.93 -26.15
C ILE A 133 18.06 -13.83 -24.77
N GLU A 134 18.73 -12.72 -24.47
CA GLU A 134 19.25 -12.48 -23.13
C GLU A 134 18.12 -12.30 -22.11
N VAL A 135 18.33 -12.75 -20.87
CA VAL A 135 17.35 -12.61 -19.78
C VAL A 135 16.91 -11.15 -19.60
N ASN A 136 17.84 -10.19 -19.68
CA ASN A 136 17.49 -8.77 -19.56
C ASN A 136 16.51 -8.33 -20.66
N GLU A 137 16.84 -8.62 -21.92
CA GLU A 137 16.04 -8.24 -23.09
C GLU A 137 14.64 -8.88 -23.02
N HIS A 138 14.55 -10.14 -22.59
CA HIS A 138 13.27 -10.83 -22.39
C HIS A 138 12.38 -10.17 -21.32
N LEU A 139 12.99 -9.63 -20.25
CA LEU A 139 12.26 -9.10 -19.09
C LEU A 139 12.00 -7.60 -19.16
N GLU A 140 12.78 -6.84 -19.93
CA GLU A 140 12.84 -5.38 -19.87
C GLU A 140 11.46 -4.72 -20.02
N ALA A 141 10.69 -5.12 -21.04
CA ALA A 141 9.39 -4.53 -21.31
C ALA A 141 8.40 -4.77 -20.17
N ALA A 142 8.33 -6.01 -19.65
CA ALA A 142 7.41 -6.37 -18.57
C ALA A 142 7.82 -5.72 -17.24
N LYS A 143 9.13 -5.66 -16.95
CA LYS A 143 9.70 -4.99 -15.78
C LYS A 143 9.39 -3.50 -15.80
N THR A 144 9.59 -2.84 -16.93
CA THR A 144 9.32 -1.40 -17.10
C THR A 144 7.83 -1.09 -16.89
N ALA A 145 6.95 -1.85 -17.55
CA ALA A 145 5.50 -1.68 -17.40
C ALA A 145 5.04 -1.84 -15.94
N PHE A 146 5.58 -2.81 -15.20
CA PHE A 146 5.29 -2.98 -13.78
C PHE A 146 5.79 -1.79 -12.95
N MET A 147 7.03 -1.33 -13.15
CA MET A 147 7.61 -0.22 -12.38
C MET A 147 6.87 1.10 -12.62
N ASP A 148 6.40 1.34 -13.85
CA ASP A 148 5.62 2.52 -14.18
C ASP A 148 4.21 2.48 -13.58
N ALA A 149 3.55 1.31 -13.59
CA ALA A 149 2.29 1.10 -12.90
C ALA A 149 2.43 1.29 -11.38
N ALA A 150 3.51 0.78 -10.77
CA ALA A 150 3.79 0.94 -9.34
C ALA A 150 4.01 2.40 -8.97
N ARG A 151 4.77 3.14 -9.77
CA ARG A 151 4.97 4.59 -9.57
C ARG A 151 3.65 5.34 -9.64
N THR A 152 2.80 5.01 -10.62
CA THR A 152 1.49 5.65 -10.81
C THR A 152 0.55 5.36 -9.64
N SER A 153 0.48 4.10 -9.20
CA SER A 153 -0.34 3.67 -8.06
C SER A 153 0.05 4.40 -6.77
N LEU A 154 1.36 4.53 -6.49
CA LEU A 154 1.87 5.23 -5.31
C LEU A 154 1.73 6.76 -5.37
N ALA A 155 1.63 7.34 -6.58
CA ALA A 155 1.42 8.77 -6.77
C ALA A 155 -0.06 9.16 -6.66
N GLY A 156 -0.98 8.25 -7.02
CA GLY A 156 -2.42 8.43 -6.94
C GLY A 156 -3.06 8.06 -5.60
N SER A 157 -2.28 7.50 -4.65
CA SER A 157 -2.72 7.05 -3.32
C SER A 157 -2.47 8.08 -2.21
#